data_AF-A0A8T5M660-F1
#
_entry.id   AF-A0A8T5M660-F1
#
_cell.length_a   1.000
_cell.length_b   1.000
_cell.length_c   1.000
_cell.angle_alpha   90.00
_cell.angle_beta   90.00
_cell.angle_gamma   90.00
#
_symmetry.space_group_name_H-M   'P 1'
#
loop_
_entity.id
_entity.type
_entity.pdbx_description
1 polymer ?
#
loop_
_entity_poly.entity_id
_entity_poly.type
_entity_poly.pdbx_seq_one_letter_code
_entity_poly.pdbx_strand_id
1 'polypeptide(L)'
;MRLNILIGGKAGQGINKISEIVSKILIKQGYFVFNYRDYPSLIRGGHNFNILSISEEKVGSYQSGLDGIIALDQKTIILHKNKLKKKEFIIDSKDFETFGRNLNLALAGALIKILGIDRKNLMKQIKKEFNKKEALSAAEKGFTSQKNRFNLKKRNNNNIIIMTGSQAITQGAINSGINRYLAYPMTPATEVMHELAARQLKNNENNLLVFQAENETAVVNAALGASFSGAKTMIGTSGGGFDLMCEGLSLQGQSEIPLIVYLASRPGPGTGVPTYSSQADLNLALRGGHGEFPRVVVAPGDPLECIEKTNEAFYLSEKFNSLSIILSDKHLAESWFSFNRKPTKALKLKVSRKIPGKEIVKASSYEHDGKGNTTEDAEITVRKARERLLKYEKIKKECEKFEMIKIHGKKKSKNLIISWGSTKTVILDAIKDLDYKFLQVLYLKPLSDQVKEEMKKARKIILIEQNVTGQLGRVIREKTGIKIRQRILKYDGRPFSSDELRTEILNIKK
;
A
#
# COMPACT_ATOMS: atom_id res chain seq x y z
N MET A 1 2.03 -13.09 22.62
CA MET A 1 0.55 -12.89 22.59
C MET A 1 0.12 -12.16 21.31
N ARG A 2 -1.06 -12.47 20.74
CA ARG A 2 -1.71 -11.72 19.64
C ARG A 2 -3.19 -11.56 19.95
N LEU A 3 -3.69 -10.32 19.91
CA LEU A 3 -5.10 -9.97 20.16
C LEU A 3 -5.69 -9.34 18.90
N ASN A 4 -6.95 -9.63 18.56
CA ASN A 4 -7.68 -9.04 17.44
C ASN A 4 -8.98 -8.42 17.95
N ILE A 5 -9.09 -7.10 17.91
CA ILE A 5 -10.22 -6.38 18.50
C ILE A 5 -11.00 -5.71 17.38
N LEU A 6 -12.26 -6.08 17.23
CA LEU A 6 -13.14 -5.48 16.25
C LEU A 6 -13.79 -4.23 16.80
N ILE A 7 -13.77 -3.15 16.03
CA ILE A 7 -14.49 -1.91 16.35
C ILE A 7 -15.42 -1.65 15.18
N GLY A 8 -16.73 -1.70 15.38
CA GLY A 8 -17.71 -1.64 14.30
C GLY A 8 -18.89 -0.72 14.57
N GLY A 9 -19.54 -0.26 13.51
CA GLY A 9 -20.73 0.57 13.57
C GLY A 9 -21.08 1.18 12.22
N LYS A 10 -21.94 2.20 12.24
CA LYS A 10 -22.35 2.95 11.04
C LYS A 10 -21.24 3.88 10.57
N ALA A 11 -21.21 4.16 9.26
CA ALA A 11 -20.32 5.18 8.71
C ALA A 11 -20.53 6.53 9.42
N GLY A 12 -19.43 7.19 9.77
CA GLY A 12 -19.44 8.49 10.45
C GLY A 12 -19.44 8.43 11.99
N GLN A 13 -19.61 7.25 12.62
CA GLN A 13 -19.59 7.16 14.10
C GLN A 13 -18.20 7.24 14.72
N GLY A 14 -17.13 7.33 13.93
CA GLY A 14 -15.76 7.54 14.44
C GLY A 14 -15.00 6.27 14.84
N ILE A 15 -15.36 5.12 14.25
CA ILE A 15 -14.65 3.83 14.36
C ILE A 15 -13.13 3.99 14.19
N ASN A 16 -12.70 4.69 13.14
CA ASN A 16 -11.28 4.95 12.86
C ASN A 16 -10.59 5.72 13.99
N LYS A 17 -11.30 6.63 14.65
CA LYS A 17 -10.72 7.47 15.70
C LYS A 17 -10.37 6.66 16.95
N ILE A 18 -11.22 5.70 17.30
CA ILE A 18 -10.97 4.77 18.41
C ILE A 18 -9.70 3.97 18.12
N SER A 19 -9.63 3.32 16.95
CA SER A 19 -8.46 2.52 16.55
C SER A 19 -7.18 3.34 16.50
N GLU A 20 -7.24 4.58 15.98
CA GLU A 20 -6.10 5.49 15.88
C GLU A 20 -5.53 5.84 17.27
N ILE A 21 -6.37 6.29 18.20
CA ILE A 21 -5.96 6.70 19.55
C ILE A 21 -5.32 5.52 20.28
N VAL A 22 -5.96 4.36 20.24
CA VAL A 22 -5.48 3.15 20.92
C VAL A 22 -4.17 2.66 20.30
N SER A 23 -4.06 2.68 18.97
CA SER A 23 -2.82 2.33 18.27
C SER A 23 -1.65 3.23 18.68
N LYS A 24 -1.86 4.56 18.76
CA LYS A 24 -0.83 5.52 19.21
C LYS A 24 -0.36 5.27 20.65
N ILE A 25 -1.24 4.76 21.53
CA ILE A 25 -0.88 4.39 22.90
C ILE A 25 -0.08 3.08 22.91
N LEU A 26 -0.53 2.07 22.14
CA LEU A 26 0.10 0.76 22.07
C LEU A 26 1.54 0.81 21.53
N ILE A 27 1.80 1.59 20.47
CA ILE A 27 3.16 1.74 19.94
C ILE A 27 4.10 2.38 20.96
N LYS A 28 3.62 3.31 21.80
CA LYS A 28 4.41 3.92 22.89
C LYS A 28 4.67 2.95 24.03
N GLN A 29 3.83 1.94 24.18
CA GLN A 29 4.04 0.82 25.11
C GLN A 29 4.92 -0.29 24.52
N GLY A 30 5.39 -0.13 23.28
CA GLY A 30 6.31 -1.07 22.63
C GLY A 30 5.63 -2.27 21.98
N TYR A 31 4.32 -2.19 21.69
CA TYR A 31 3.57 -3.22 20.96
C TYR A 31 3.49 -2.88 19.47
N PHE A 32 3.59 -3.91 18.63
CA PHE A 32 3.23 -3.79 17.24
C PHE A 32 1.72 -3.89 17.10
N VAL A 33 1.21 -3.10 16.18
CA VAL A 33 -0.20 -3.03 15.82
C VAL A 33 -0.38 -3.10 14.31
N PHE A 34 -1.49 -3.68 13.91
CA PHE A 34 -1.98 -3.66 12.55
C PHE A 34 -3.48 -3.34 12.59
N ASN A 35 -3.95 -2.41 11.77
CA ASN A 35 -5.35 -2.01 11.75
C ASN A 35 -5.92 -2.17 10.34
N TYR A 36 -6.75 -3.19 10.15
CA TYR A 36 -7.52 -3.38 8.92
C TYR A 36 -8.81 -2.56 8.96
N ARG A 37 -9.19 -1.98 7.82
CA ARG A 37 -10.41 -1.18 7.64
C ARG A 37 -11.31 -1.77 6.55
N ASP A 38 -12.54 -2.07 6.90
CA ASP A 38 -13.61 -2.53 6.00
C ASP A 38 -14.78 -1.54 6.01
N TYR A 39 -15.18 -1.11 4.81
CA TYR A 39 -16.34 -0.25 4.61
C TYR A 39 -16.93 -0.47 3.20
N PRO A 40 -18.25 -0.36 3.04
CA PRO A 40 -18.88 -0.36 1.72
C PRO A 40 -18.70 1.00 1.04
N SER A 41 -19.00 1.06 -0.26
CA SER A 41 -19.03 2.30 -1.04
C SER A 41 -20.29 3.12 -0.73
N LEU A 42 -20.43 3.56 0.53
CA LEU A 42 -21.55 4.37 1.03
C LEU A 42 -21.02 5.51 1.90
N ILE A 43 -21.47 6.74 1.64
CA ILE A 43 -21.04 7.93 2.40
C ILE A 43 -21.69 7.97 3.79
N ARG A 44 -22.98 7.61 3.88
CA ARG A 44 -23.73 7.50 5.13
C ARG A 44 -24.47 6.17 5.18
N GLY A 45 -24.63 5.63 6.39
CA GLY A 45 -25.19 4.29 6.58
C GLY A 45 -24.17 3.18 6.31
N GLY A 46 -24.65 1.95 6.11
CA GLY A 46 -23.79 0.79 5.98
C GLY A 46 -23.16 0.33 7.31
N HIS A 47 -22.51 -0.82 7.27
CA HIS A 47 -21.75 -1.37 8.40
C HIS A 47 -20.26 -1.25 8.09
N ASN A 48 -19.54 -0.49 8.89
CA ASN A 48 -18.10 -0.32 8.80
C ASN A 48 -17.47 -1.01 10.00
N PHE A 49 -16.26 -1.52 9.83
CA PHE A 49 -15.49 -2.01 10.97
C PHE A 49 -13.99 -1.93 10.73
N ASN A 50 -13.28 -1.85 11.86
CA ASN A 50 -11.85 -2.02 11.93
C ASN A 50 -11.51 -3.29 12.71
N ILE A 51 -10.42 -3.95 12.34
CA ILE A 51 -9.83 -5.01 13.17
C ILE A 51 -8.44 -4.55 13.60
N LEU A 52 -8.33 -4.19 14.88
CA LEU A 52 -7.08 -3.83 15.52
C LEU A 52 -6.38 -5.09 16.03
N SER A 53 -5.34 -5.50 15.35
CA SER A 53 -4.44 -6.56 15.77
C SER A 53 -3.31 -6.00 16.63
N ILE A 54 -3.04 -6.60 17.78
CA ILE A 54 -2.04 -6.18 18.76
C ILE A 54 -1.10 -7.35 19.01
N SER A 55 0.21 -7.14 18.93
CA SER A 55 1.18 -8.18 19.21
C SER A 55 2.47 -7.65 19.84
N GLU A 56 3.16 -8.54 20.54
CA GLU A 56 4.50 -8.33 21.08
C GLU A 56 5.57 -8.38 19.99
N GLU A 57 5.30 -9.09 18.91
CA GLU A 57 6.14 -9.21 17.74
C GLU A 57 5.51 -8.49 16.55
N LYS A 58 6.27 -8.31 15.47
CA LYS A 58 5.74 -7.70 14.24
C LYS A 58 4.50 -8.47 13.78
N VAL A 59 3.45 -7.72 13.48
CA VAL A 59 2.18 -8.21 12.95
C VAL A 59 1.77 -7.32 11.80
N GLY A 60 1.31 -7.89 10.70
CA GLY A 60 0.86 -7.11 9.54
C GLY A 60 -0.41 -7.66 8.89
N SER A 61 -1.14 -8.50 9.59
CA SER A 61 -2.46 -9.01 9.20
C SER A 61 -3.35 -9.16 10.43
N TYR A 62 -4.56 -9.70 10.25
CA TYR A 62 -5.46 -10.11 11.33
C TYR A 62 -5.70 -11.63 11.33
N GLN A 63 -6.32 -12.14 12.40
CA GLN A 63 -6.90 -13.49 12.46
C GLN A 63 -8.43 -13.40 12.47
N SER A 64 -9.12 -14.42 11.94
CA SER A 64 -10.58 -14.44 11.87
C SER A 64 -11.26 -14.47 13.24
N GLY A 65 -10.62 -15.14 14.22
CA GLY A 65 -11.06 -15.13 15.60
C GLY A 65 -10.78 -13.80 16.30
N LEU A 66 -11.81 -13.18 16.85
CA LEU A 66 -11.76 -11.92 17.59
C LEU A 66 -11.50 -12.20 19.07
N ASP A 67 -10.79 -11.31 19.77
CA ASP A 67 -10.56 -11.33 21.23
C ASP A 67 -11.46 -10.31 21.98
N GLY A 68 -12.20 -9.50 21.23
CA GLY A 68 -13.15 -8.54 21.75
C GLY A 68 -13.85 -7.72 20.65
N ILE A 69 -15.02 -7.20 20.98
CA ILE A 69 -15.83 -6.35 20.10
C ILE A 69 -16.16 -5.03 20.82
N ILE A 70 -15.95 -3.92 20.11
CA ILE A 70 -16.49 -2.60 20.46
C ILE A 70 -17.55 -2.27 19.43
N ALA A 71 -18.81 -2.28 19.87
CA ALA A 71 -19.97 -2.10 19.01
C ALA A 71 -20.55 -0.71 19.20
N LEU A 72 -20.52 0.10 18.14
CA LEU A 72 -21.19 1.41 18.07
C LEU A 72 -22.66 1.30 17.62
N ASP A 73 -23.10 0.08 17.27
CA ASP A 73 -24.48 -0.27 17.04
C ASP A 73 -24.72 -1.78 17.29
N GLN A 74 -25.99 -2.17 17.42
CA GLN A 74 -26.37 -3.57 17.62
C GLN A 74 -26.02 -4.46 16.42
N LYS A 75 -26.02 -3.89 15.21
CA LYS A 75 -25.68 -4.61 13.98
C LYS A 75 -24.26 -5.18 14.05
N THR A 76 -23.33 -4.45 14.65
CA THR A 76 -21.96 -4.91 14.89
C THR A 76 -21.92 -6.20 15.71
N ILE A 77 -22.69 -6.27 16.80
CA ILE A 77 -22.75 -7.46 17.65
C ILE A 77 -23.34 -8.63 16.86
N ILE A 78 -24.48 -8.42 16.21
CA ILE A 78 -25.18 -9.46 15.44
C ILE A 78 -24.27 -10.07 14.37
N LEU A 79 -23.53 -9.24 13.61
CA LEU A 79 -22.70 -9.70 12.50
C LEU A 79 -21.41 -10.40 12.94
N HIS A 80 -20.83 -10.03 14.09
CA HIS A 80 -19.47 -10.44 14.46
C HIS A 80 -19.36 -11.29 15.71
N LYS A 81 -20.43 -11.43 16.52
CA LYS A 81 -20.41 -12.21 17.77
C LYS A 81 -20.01 -13.67 17.56
N ASN A 82 -20.36 -14.28 16.42
CA ASN A 82 -19.98 -15.66 16.10
C ASN A 82 -18.47 -15.85 15.86
N LYS A 83 -17.71 -14.76 15.67
CA LYS A 83 -16.25 -14.78 15.51
C LYS A 83 -15.50 -14.58 16.83
N LEU A 84 -16.21 -14.31 17.92
CA LEU A 84 -15.66 -14.11 19.26
C LEU A 84 -15.23 -15.49 19.83
N LYS A 85 -13.98 -15.65 20.28
CA LYS A 85 -13.53 -16.88 20.95
C LYS A 85 -14.04 -16.90 22.41
N LYS A 86 -13.74 -17.99 23.13
CA LYS A 86 -14.25 -18.23 24.49
C LYS A 86 -13.61 -17.28 25.51
N LYS A 87 -14.43 -16.70 26.42
CA LYS A 87 -14.04 -15.81 27.56
C LYS A 87 -13.64 -14.36 27.20
N GLU A 88 -14.26 -13.77 26.20
CA GLU A 88 -13.91 -12.44 25.69
C GLU A 88 -14.91 -11.35 26.09
N PHE A 89 -14.73 -10.13 25.55
CA PHE A 89 -15.53 -8.96 25.93
C PHE A 89 -16.29 -8.35 24.75
N ILE A 90 -17.44 -7.77 25.07
CA ILE A 90 -18.19 -6.90 24.18
C ILE A 90 -18.41 -5.59 24.96
N ILE A 91 -18.07 -4.46 24.35
CA ILE A 91 -18.45 -3.13 24.83
C ILE A 91 -19.50 -2.59 23.88
N ASP A 92 -20.67 -2.26 24.41
CA ASP A 92 -21.74 -1.58 23.67
C ASP A 92 -21.62 -0.07 23.87
N SER A 93 -21.77 0.70 22.81
CA SER A 93 -21.74 2.16 22.88
C SER A 93 -22.90 2.76 23.65
N LYS A 94 -24.01 2.03 23.82
CA LYS A 94 -25.17 2.44 24.62
C LYS A 94 -24.78 2.93 26.02
N ASP A 95 -23.79 2.28 26.63
CA ASP A 95 -23.28 2.63 27.95
C ASP A 95 -22.59 4.02 28.00
N PHE A 96 -22.32 4.62 26.84
CA PHE A 96 -21.55 5.86 26.68
C PHE A 96 -22.25 6.93 25.82
N GLU A 97 -23.53 6.74 25.46
CA GLU A 97 -24.29 7.67 24.60
C GLU A 97 -24.36 9.10 25.16
N THR A 98 -24.36 9.23 26.48
CA THR A 98 -24.37 10.53 27.19
C THR A 98 -23.18 11.42 26.86
N PHE A 99 -22.07 10.87 26.35
CA PHE A 99 -20.88 11.65 25.95
C PHE A 99 -20.98 12.26 24.55
N GLY A 100 -22.05 11.99 23.78
CA GLY A 100 -22.30 12.57 22.47
C GLY A 100 -21.08 12.46 21.53
N ARG A 101 -20.55 13.61 21.09
CA ARG A 101 -19.36 13.66 20.20
C ARG A 101 -18.10 13.03 20.79
N ASN A 102 -18.01 12.88 22.11
CA ASN A 102 -16.86 12.30 22.82
C ASN A 102 -17.02 10.80 23.13
N LEU A 103 -18.10 10.15 22.67
CA LEU A 103 -18.35 8.72 22.86
C LEU A 103 -17.16 7.84 22.46
N ASN A 104 -16.51 8.17 21.34
CA ASN A 104 -15.33 7.46 20.85
C ASN A 104 -14.15 7.50 21.83
N LEU A 105 -14.02 8.59 22.60
CA LEU A 105 -12.96 8.74 23.58
C LEU A 105 -13.26 7.88 24.82
N ALA A 106 -14.53 7.78 25.22
CA ALA A 106 -14.95 6.87 26.27
C ALA A 106 -14.70 5.40 25.87
N LEU A 107 -15.08 5.00 24.66
CA LEU A 107 -14.79 3.65 24.15
C LEU A 107 -13.28 3.36 24.06
N ALA A 108 -12.48 4.34 23.63
CA ALA A 108 -11.02 4.21 23.67
C ALA A 108 -10.51 4.02 25.11
N GLY A 109 -11.02 4.78 26.07
CA GLY A 109 -10.67 4.65 27.48
C GLY A 109 -11.02 3.27 28.06
N ALA A 110 -12.22 2.77 27.75
CA ALA A 110 -12.68 1.43 28.12
C ALA A 110 -11.75 0.35 27.56
N LEU A 111 -11.36 0.46 26.29
CA LEU A 111 -10.42 -0.47 25.68
C LEU A 111 -9.04 -0.44 26.34
N ILE A 112 -8.47 0.74 26.62
CA ILE A 112 -7.18 0.86 27.30
C ILE A 112 -7.21 0.19 28.69
N LYS A 113 -8.31 0.34 29.43
CA LYS A 113 -8.49 -0.33 30.71
C LYS A 113 -8.54 -1.85 30.57
N ILE A 114 -9.31 -2.36 29.62
CA ILE A 114 -9.40 -3.80 29.33
C ILE A 114 -8.02 -4.38 29.00
N LEU A 115 -7.22 -3.64 28.23
CA LEU A 115 -5.84 -4.01 27.88
C LEU A 115 -4.86 -3.94 29.08
N GLY A 116 -5.28 -3.38 30.22
CA GLY A 116 -4.45 -3.25 31.42
C GLY A 116 -3.33 -2.21 31.28
N ILE A 117 -3.51 -1.22 30.39
CA ILE A 117 -2.53 -0.15 30.19
C ILE A 117 -2.80 0.99 31.18
N ASP A 118 -1.73 1.59 31.69
CA ASP A 118 -1.80 2.70 32.66
C ASP A 118 -2.61 3.89 32.12
N ARG A 119 -3.56 4.34 32.94
CA ARG A 119 -4.38 5.55 32.79
C ARG A 119 -3.56 6.77 32.36
N LYS A 120 -2.36 6.97 32.91
CA LYS A 120 -1.49 8.11 32.59
C LYS A 120 -1.18 8.19 31.09
N ASN A 121 -1.03 7.05 30.42
CA ASN A 121 -0.74 7.00 28.99
C ASN A 121 -1.95 7.42 28.14
N LEU A 122 -3.16 7.00 28.53
CA LEU A 122 -4.41 7.45 27.93
C LEU A 122 -4.56 8.96 28.05
N MET A 123 -4.50 9.49 29.27
CA MET A 123 -4.72 10.91 29.52
C MET A 123 -3.70 11.79 28.79
N LYS A 124 -2.44 11.35 28.74
CA LYS A 124 -1.38 12.04 27.95
C LYS A 124 -1.71 12.06 26.45
N GLN A 125 -2.21 10.96 25.89
CA GLN A 125 -2.57 10.91 24.47
C GLN A 125 -3.77 11.80 24.15
N ILE A 126 -4.84 11.73 24.95
CA ILE A 126 -6.05 12.53 24.76
C ILE A 126 -5.74 14.03 24.89
N LYS A 127 -4.95 14.42 25.90
CA LYS A 127 -4.52 15.82 26.10
C LYS A 127 -3.74 16.35 24.90
N LYS A 128 -2.82 15.54 24.33
CA LYS A 128 -2.03 15.93 23.15
C LYS A 128 -2.90 16.22 21.92
N GLU A 129 -4.01 15.50 21.77
CA GLU A 129 -4.77 15.48 20.51
C GLU A 129 -6.00 16.40 20.52
N PHE A 130 -6.66 16.57 21.67
CA PHE A 130 -7.90 17.34 21.76
C PHE A 130 -7.83 18.55 22.70
N ASN A 131 -6.94 18.51 23.70
CA ASN A 131 -6.73 19.56 24.71
C ASN A 131 -8.03 20.20 25.28
N LYS A 132 -9.09 19.40 25.51
CA LYS A 132 -10.39 19.83 26.05
C LYS A 132 -10.76 19.03 27.30
N LYS A 133 -11.40 19.68 28.29
CA LYS A 133 -11.76 19.04 29.58
C LYS A 133 -12.80 17.92 29.39
N GLU A 134 -13.78 18.14 28.53
CA GLU A 134 -14.86 17.19 28.23
C GLU A 134 -14.32 15.89 27.60
N ALA A 135 -13.31 16.02 26.74
CA ALA A 135 -12.63 14.90 26.09
C ALA A 135 -11.88 14.03 27.11
N LEU A 136 -11.19 14.65 28.06
CA LEU A 136 -10.50 13.96 29.15
C LEU A 136 -11.49 13.26 30.09
N SER A 137 -12.60 13.92 30.42
CA SER A 137 -13.66 13.36 31.27
C SER A 137 -14.30 12.12 30.63
N ALA A 138 -14.63 12.16 29.34
CA ALA A 138 -15.19 11.02 28.61
C ALA A 138 -14.23 9.82 28.61
N ALA A 139 -12.95 10.05 28.28
CA ALA A 139 -11.93 9.00 28.28
C ALA A 139 -11.74 8.39 29.68
N GLU A 140 -11.76 9.23 30.73
CA GLU A 140 -11.66 8.78 32.13
C GLU A 140 -12.84 7.87 32.50
N LYS A 141 -14.06 8.29 32.21
CA LYS A 141 -15.27 7.51 32.53
C LYS A 141 -15.29 6.17 31.81
N GLY A 142 -14.88 6.17 30.54
CA GLY A 142 -14.60 4.95 29.79
C GLY A 142 -13.62 4.03 30.51
N PHE A 143 -12.47 4.58 30.92
CA PHE A 143 -11.42 3.84 31.61
C PHE A 143 -11.88 3.25 32.96
N THR A 144 -12.65 3.98 33.76
CA THR A 144 -13.13 3.48 35.06
C THR A 144 -14.31 2.51 34.95
N SER A 145 -15.01 2.49 33.81
CA SER A 145 -16.16 1.59 33.59
C SER A 145 -15.78 0.12 33.44
N GLN A 146 -14.52 -0.17 33.11
CA GLN A 146 -14.06 -1.52 32.80
C GLN A 146 -13.10 -2.06 33.87
N LYS A 147 -12.93 -3.39 33.89
CA LYS A 147 -11.89 -4.08 34.65
C LYS A 147 -10.77 -4.52 33.70
N ASN A 148 -9.56 -4.65 34.24
CA ASN A 148 -8.44 -5.22 33.48
C ASN A 148 -8.78 -6.67 33.13
N ARG A 149 -8.72 -7.02 31.85
CA ARG A 149 -8.83 -8.42 31.38
C ARG A 149 -7.49 -8.93 30.88
N PHE A 150 -6.69 -8.05 30.30
CA PHE A 150 -5.31 -8.28 29.93
C PHE A 150 -4.40 -7.43 30.80
N ASN A 151 -3.09 -7.70 30.72
CA ASN A 151 -2.07 -6.97 31.47
C ASN A 151 -0.89 -6.64 30.54
N LEU A 152 -1.11 -5.74 29.57
CA LEU A 152 -0.08 -5.34 28.62
C LEU A 152 0.95 -4.44 29.31
N LYS A 153 2.00 -5.06 29.86
CA LYS A 153 3.15 -4.36 30.44
C LYS A 153 3.92 -3.60 29.35
N LYS A 154 4.53 -2.47 29.74
CA LYS A 154 5.43 -1.71 28.85
C LYS A 154 6.59 -2.60 28.39
N ARG A 155 6.97 -2.50 27.12
CA ARG A 155 8.07 -3.26 26.52
C ARG A 155 9.25 -2.36 26.18
N ASN A 156 10.45 -2.94 26.16
CA ASN A 156 11.69 -2.28 25.71
C ASN A 156 11.81 -2.29 24.18
N ASN A 157 10.76 -1.85 23.49
CA ASN A 157 10.77 -1.70 22.03
C ASN A 157 10.50 -0.25 21.68
N ASN A 158 11.59 0.49 21.47
CA ASN A 158 11.54 1.90 21.13
C ASN A 158 11.48 2.08 19.60
N ASN A 159 10.99 3.23 19.14
CA ASN A 159 10.94 3.62 17.72
C ASN A 159 9.96 2.83 16.83
N ILE A 160 8.88 2.27 17.40
CA ILE A 160 7.77 1.77 16.59
C ILE A 160 7.02 2.97 15.98
N ILE A 161 6.91 2.95 14.66
CA ILE A 161 6.14 3.90 13.86
C ILE A 161 4.93 3.16 13.31
N ILE A 162 3.82 3.87 13.15
CA ILE A 162 2.61 3.39 12.50
C ILE A 162 2.24 4.34 11.36
N MET A 163 1.92 3.80 10.19
CA MET A 163 1.45 4.57 9.04
C MET A 163 0.74 3.67 8.03
N THR A 164 0.00 4.29 7.12
CA THR A 164 -0.60 3.61 5.96
C THR A 164 0.38 3.53 4.79
N GLY A 165 0.06 2.68 3.80
CA GLY A 165 0.80 2.66 2.53
C GLY A 165 0.74 4.00 1.81
N SER A 166 -0.42 4.66 1.76
CA SER A 166 -0.55 5.99 1.12
C SER A 166 0.33 7.04 1.79
N GLN A 167 0.37 7.10 3.13
CA GLN A 167 1.28 7.99 3.87
C GLN A 167 2.75 7.73 3.56
N ALA A 168 3.13 6.46 3.39
CA ALA A 168 4.47 6.07 3.02
C ALA A 168 4.83 6.44 1.58
N ILE A 169 3.92 6.27 0.61
CA ILE A 169 4.10 6.73 -0.76
C ILE A 169 4.33 8.25 -0.78
N THR A 170 3.49 9.01 -0.08
CA THR A 170 3.67 10.47 0.10
C THR A 170 5.04 10.78 0.69
N GLN A 171 5.49 10.05 1.71
CA GLN A 171 6.80 10.27 2.31
C GLN A 171 7.95 9.99 1.32
N GLY A 172 7.88 8.90 0.55
CA GLY A 172 8.87 8.57 -0.47
C GLY A 172 8.92 9.62 -1.58
N ALA A 173 7.77 10.12 -2.03
CA ALA A 173 7.70 11.17 -3.03
C ALA A 173 8.37 12.48 -2.54
N ILE A 174 8.12 12.87 -1.29
CA ILE A 174 8.77 14.04 -0.69
C ILE A 174 10.27 13.84 -0.51
N ASN A 175 10.69 12.66 -0.02
CA ASN A 175 12.10 12.34 0.11
C ASN A 175 12.84 12.44 -1.24
N SER A 176 12.13 12.19 -2.34
CA SER A 176 12.65 12.23 -3.71
C SER A 176 12.58 13.61 -4.37
N GLY A 177 12.00 14.60 -3.68
CA GLY A 177 11.89 15.98 -4.14
C GLY A 177 10.81 16.21 -5.20
N ILE A 178 9.66 15.54 -5.07
CA ILE A 178 8.48 15.79 -5.93
C ILE A 178 8.14 17.29 -6.02
N ASN A 179 7.86 17.77 -7.23
CA ASN A 179 7.40 19.15 -7.47
C ASN A 179 5.92 19.20 -7.84
N ARG A 180 5.41 18.19 -8.54
CA ARG A 180 4.05 18.20 -9.07
C ARG A 180 3.37 16.87 -8.77
N TYR A 181 2.19 16.94 -8.17
CA TYR A 181 1.29 15.81 -8.05
C TYR A 181 -0.03 16.14 -8.71
N LEU A 182 -0.42 15.38 -9.72
CA LEU A 182 -1.68 15.58 -10.43
C LEU A 182 -2.54 14.33 -10.25
N ALA A 183 -3.82 14.51 -9.94
CA ALA A 183 -4.71 13.38 -9.77
C ALA A 183 -6.18 13.76 -10.03
N TYR A 184 -6.97 12.75 -10.37
CA TYR A 184 -8.41 12.77 -10.27
C TYR A 184 -8.79 11.88 -9.07
N PRO A 185 -9.71 12.29 -8.18
CA PRO A 185 -10.01 11.52 -6.97
C PRO A 185 -10.57 10.14 -7.31
N MET A 186 -9.81 9.10 -7.00
CA MET A 186 -10.26 7.71 -7.10
C MET A 186 -9.73 6.85 -5.96
N THR A 187 -10.64 6.25 -5.19
CA THR A 187 -10.30 5.32 -4.11
C THR A 187 -9.52 4.12 -4.67
N PRO A 188 -8.41 3.69 -4.05
CA PRO A 188 -7.80 4.18 -2.80
C PRO A 188 -6.62 5.15 -2.99
N ALA A 189 -6.38 5.65 -4.20
CA ALA A 189 -5.24 6.53 -4.49
C ALA A 189 -5.42 7.97 -3.96
N THR A 190 -6.66 8.41 -3.74
CA THR A 190 -7.01 9.77 -3.30
C THR A 190 -6.26 10.20 -2.03
N GLU A 191 -5.97 9.29 -1.11
CA GLU A 191 -5.31 9.62 0.17
C GLU A 191 -3.92 10.26 -0.05
N VAL A 192 -3.18 9.84 -1.09
CA VAL A 192 -1.88 10.44 -1.43
C VAL A 192 -2.05 11.91 -1.84
N MET A 193 -3.14 12.23 -2.56
CA MET A 193 -3.48 13.60 -2.93
C MET A 193 -3.76 14.46 -1.69
N HIS A 194 -4.56 13.96 -0.75
CA HIS A 194 -4.87 14.67 0.49
C HIS A 194 -3.62 14.91 1.36
N GLU A 195 -2.79 13.88 1.52
CA GLU A 195 -1.54 13.98 2.29
C GLU A 195 -0.56 14.97 1.66
N LEU A 196 -0.41 14.98 0.33
CA LEU A 196 0.45 15.95 -0.36
C LEU A 196 -0.15 17.37 -0.32
N ALA A 197 -1.47 17.53 -0.49
CA ALA A 197 -2.14 18.83 -0.43
C ALA A 197 -1.99 19.47 0.95
N ALA A 198 -2.14 18.68 2.01
CA ALA A 198 -1.92 19.14 3.38
C ALA A 198 -0.46 19.58 3.64
N ARG A 199 0.51 18.99 2.93
CA ARG A 199 1.94 19.33 3.03
C ARG A 199 2.30 20.54 2.15
N GLN A 200 1.65 20.72 1.01
CA GLN A 200 1.80 21.92 0.18
C GLN A 200 1.54 23.19 1.01
N LEU A 201 0.51 23.20 1.86
CA LEU A 201 0.19 24.35 2.72
C LEU A 201 1.25 24.63 3.80
N LYS A 202 2.07 23.64 4.15
CA LYS A 202 3.04 23.73 5.26
C LYS A 202 4.47 23.97 4.79
N ASN A 203 4.82 23.47 3.60
CA ASN A 203 6.19 23.47 3.08
C ASN A 203 6.29 24.35 1.83
N ASN A 204 6.41 25.67 2.02
CA ASN A 204 6.72 26.59 0.93
C ASN A 204 8.12 26.34 0.31
N GLU A 205 8.98 25.56 0.96
CA GLU A 205 10.38 25.33 0.54
C GLU A 205 10.55 24.36 -0.64
N ASN A 206 9.59 23.48 -0.92
CA ASN A 206 9.77 22.40 -1.92
C ASN A 206 9.12 22.69 -3.29
N ASN A 207 8.49 23.86 -3.47
CA ASN A 207 7.75 24.20 -4.71
C ASN A 207 6.79 23.05 -5.14
N LEU A 208 6.13 22.43 -4.16
CA LEU A 208 5.16 21.36 -4.38
C LEU A 208 3.82 21.97 -4.79
N LEU A 209 3.28 21.55 -5.93
CA LEU A 209 1.91 21.82 -6.34
C LEU A 209 1.15 20.50 -6.51
N VAL A 210 0.00 20.44 -5.87
CA VAL A 210 -1.01 19.39 -5.96
C VAL A 210 -2.18 19.96 -6.74
N PHE A 211 -2.49 19.32 -7.86
CA PHE A 211 -3.55 19.76 -8.77
C PHE A 211 -4.57 18.65 -8.96
N GLN A 212 -5.83 18.97 -8.71
CA GLN A 212 -6.95 18.09 -9.01
C GLN A 212 -7.48 18.44 -10.40
N ALA A 213 -7.30 17.54 -11.36
CA ALA A 213 -7.85 17.71 -12.70
C ALA A 213 -9.30 17.19 -12.79
N GLU A 214 -9.93 17.40 -13.94
CA GLU A 214 -11.32 17.05 -14.23
C GLU A 214 -11.55 15.56 -14.57
N ASN A 215 -10.52 14.86 -15.07
CA ASN A 215 -10.52 13.42 -15.35
C ASN A 215 -9.08 12.86 -15.48
N GLU A 216 -8.93 11.55 -15.56
CA GLU A 216 -7.63 10.88 -15.64
C GLU A 216 -6.84 11.15 -16.93
N THR A 217 -7.51 11.43 -18.06
CA THR A 217 -6.85 11.82 -19.31
C THR A 217 -6.17 13.19 -19.18
N ALA A 218 -6.86 14.15 -18.56
CA ALA A 218 -6.31 15.46 -18.23
C ALA A 218 -5.13 15.33 -17.25
N VAL A 219 -5.24 14.46 -16.24
CA VAL A 219 -4.14 14.18 -15.30
C VAL A 219 -2.87 13.76 -16.00
N VAL A 220 -2.91 12.71 -16.85
CA VAL A 220 -1.69 12.18 -17.48
C VAL A 220 -1.07 13.19 -18.45
N ASN A 221 -1.90 13.88 -19.24
CA ASN A 221 -1.41 14.85 -20.23
C ASN A 221 -0.82 16.10 -19.57
N ALA A 222 -1.49 16.64 -18.54
CA ALA A 222 -0.94 17.76 -17.78
C ALA A 222 0.33 17.37 -17.00
N ALA A 223 0.41 16.13 -16.51
CA ALA A 223 1.59 15.64 -15.82
C ALA A 223 2.80 15.52 -16.74
N LEU A 224 2.60 15.04 -17.98
CA LEU A 224 3.64 15.00 -18.99
C LEU A 224 4.09 16.40 -19.39
N GLY A 225 3.16 17.36 -19.57
CA GLY A 225 3.51 18.76 -19.81
C GLY A 225 4.32 19.38 -18.66
N ALA A 226 3.94 19.09 -17.42
CA ALA A 226 4.70 19.55 -16.25
C ALA A 226 6.10 18.91 -16.16
N SER A 227 6.23 17.64 -16.48
CA SER A 227 7.54 16.97 -16.51
C SER A 227 8.41 17.49 -17.66
N PHE A 228 7.82 17.71 -18.84
CA PHE A 228 8.50 18.34 -19.98
C PHE A 228 9.08 19.72 -19.63
N SER A 229 8.38 20.52 -18.80
CA SER A 229 8.86 21.83 -18.35
C SER A 229 9.90 21.79 -17.23
N GLY A 230 10.25 20.61 -16.71
CA GLY A 230 11.31 20.46 -15.73
C GLY A 230 10.87 20.00 -14.35
N ALA A 231 9.59 19.72 -14.12
CA ALA A 231 9.10 19.27 -12.82
C ALA A 231 9.35 17.76 -12.60
N LYS A 232 9.64 17.37 -11.35
CA LYS A 232 9.51 15.97 -10.93
C LYS A 232 8.05 15.68 -10.63
N THR A 233 7.43 14.89 -11.50
CA THR A 233 5.98 14.73 -11.53
C THR A 233 5.57 13.30 -11.20
N MET A 234 4.55 13.18 -10.34
CA MET A 234 3.91 11.92 -10.01
C MET A 234 2.39 12.06 -10.14
N ILE A 235 1.73 10.99 -10.57
CA ILE A 235 0.26 10.90 -10.62
C ILE A 235 -0.22 9.69 -9.84
N GLY A 236 -1.48 9.70 -9.39
CA GLY A 236 -2.09 8.59 -8.66
C GLY A 236 -3.45 8.21 -9.21
N THR A 237 -3.69 6.90 -9.32
CA THR A 237 -4.92 6.33 -9.90
C THR A 237 -5.15 4.87 -9.42
N SER A 238 -6.19 4.24 -9.96
CA SER A 238 -6.59 2.84 -9.81
C SER A 238 -6.93 2.26 -11.19
N GLY A 239 -7.35 1.00 -11.29
CA GLY A 239 -7.53 0.27 -12.56
C GLY A 239 -8.24 1.07 -13.67
N GLY A 240 -9.50 1.45 -13.47
CA GLY A 240 -10.29 2.14 -14.52
C GLY A 240 -9.72 3.50 -14.93
N GLY A 241 -9.14 4.25 -14.01
CA GLY A 241 -8.45 5.50 -14.34
C GLY A 241 -7.14 5.27 -15.08
N PHE A 242 -6.42 4.17 -14.79
CA PHE A 242 -5.22 3.79 -15.52
C PHE A 242 -5.55 3.38 -16.97
N ASP A 243 -6.70 2.74 -17.21
CA ASP A 243 -7.19 2.46 -18.57
C ASP A 243 -7.33 3.77 -19.37
N LEU A 244 -7.93 4.81 -18.79
CA LEU A 244 -8.06 6.15 -19.41
C LEU A 244 -6.71 6.84 -19.66
N MET A 245 -5.68 6.52 -18.85
CA MET A 245 -4.34 7.08 -19.01
C MET A 245 -3.50 6.38 -20.09
N CYS A 246 -3.91 5.21 -20.59
CA CYS A 246 -3.06 4.38 -21.45
C CYS A 246 -2.56 5.08 -22.73
N GLU A 247 -3.36 5.96 -23.33
CA GLU A 247 -2.92 6.78 -24.47
C GLU A 247 -1.79 7.73 -24.06
N GLY A 248 -1.96 8.49 -22.98
CA GLY A 248 -0.92 9.36 -22.44
C GLY A 248 0.33 8.59 -22.01
N LEU A 249 0.20 7.37 -21.49
CA LEU A 249 1.35 6.51 -21.19
C LEU A 249 2.07 6.02 -22.45
N SER A 250 1.38 5.88 -23.58
CA SER A 250 1.99 5.58 -24.87
C SER A 250 2.78 6.79 -25.39
N LEU A 251 2.20 8.00 -25.25
CA LEU A 251 2.93 9.26 -25.48
C LEU A 251 4.17 9.36 -24.58
N GLN A 252 4.08 9.02 -23.29
CA GLN A 252 5.23 8.97 -22.38
C GLN A 252 6.33 8.07 -22.96
N GLY A 253 5.97 6.88 -23.42
CA GLY A 253 6.90 5.89 -23.96
C GLY A 253 7.64 6.39 -25.20
N GLN A 254 6.92 7.08 -26.08
CA GLN A 254 7.48 7.63 -27.31
C GLN A 254 8.31 8.90 -27.07
N SER A 255 7.80 9.83 -26.26
CA SER A 255 8.44 11.12 -25.96
C SER A 255 9.57 11.03 -24.93
N GLU A 256 9.71 9.90 -24.25
CA GLU A 256 10.68 9.65 -23.20
C GLU A 256 10.66 10.76 -22.13
N ILE A 257 9.48 11.22 -21.72
CA ILE A 257 9.31 12.19 -20.63
C ILE A 257 9.24 11.42 -19.30
N PRO A 258 10.02 11.76 -18.25
CA PRO A 258 9.95 11.06 -16.96
C PRO A 258 8.54 11.14 -16.34
N LEU A 259 8.01 10.02 -15.86
CA LEU A 259 6.71 9.99 -15.18
C LEU A 259 6.66 8.86 -14.15
N ILE A 260 6.18 9.19 -12.95
CA ILE A 260 5.90 8.22 -11.90
C ILE A 260 4.38 8.07 -11.74
N VAL A 261 3.89 6.83 -11.74
CA VAL A 261 2.46 6.51 -11.57
C VAL A 261 2.28 5.65 -10.32
N TYR A 262 1.48 6.10 -9.37
CA TYR A 262 0.96 5.27 -8.30
C TYR A 262 -0.34 4.60 -8.75
N LEU A 263 -0.27 3.30 -9.02
CA LEU A 263 -1.43 2.48 -9.38
C LEU A 263 -1.86 1.70 -8.13
N ALA A 264 -2.89 2.19 -7.46
CA ALA A 264 -3.43 1.55 -6.27
C ALA A 264 -4.64 0.69 -6.66
N SER A 265 -4.41 -0.61 -6.83
CA SER A 265 -5.41 -1.55 -7.33
C SER A 265 -6.61 -1.73 -6.41
N ARG A 266 -7.76 -1.93 -7.05
CA ARG A 266 -9.03 -2.34 -6.44
C ARG A 266 -9.74 -3.32 -7.38
N PRO A 267 -10.73 -4.09 -6.93
CA PRO A 267 -11.44 -5.02 -7.80
C PRO A 267 -12.08 -4.31 -9.00
N GLY A 268 -11.74 -4.73 -10.21
CA GLY A 268 -12.50 -4.54 -11.45
C GLY A 268 -13.24 -5.84 -11.86
N PRO A 269 -13.67 -6.00 -13.12
CA PRO A 269 -13.63 -5.03 -14.22
C PRO A 269 -14.66 -3.89 -14.08
N GLY A 270 -14.57 -2.87 -14.93
CA GLY A 270 -15.39 -1.66 -14.83
C GLY A 270 -15.18 -0.96 -13.49
N THR A 271 -16.26 -0.49 -12.86
CA THR A 271 -16.19 0.07 -11.50
C THR A 271 -15.78 -0.97 -10.46
N GLY A 272 -16.18 -2.23 -10.66
CA GLY A 272 -15.98 -3.35 -9.76
C GLY A 272 -16.46 -3.05 -8.34
N VAL A 273 -15.58 -3.21 -7.33
CA VAL A 273 -15.93 -2.99 -5.91
C VAL A 273 -14.95 -2.00 -5.26
N PRO A 274 -15.18 -0.68 -5.40
CA PRO A 274 -14.20 0.39 -5.18
C PRO A 274 -13.51 0.46 -3.81
N THR A 275 -14.15 -0.04 -2.76
CA THR A 275 -13.68 0.08 -1.37
C THR A 275 -12.97 -1.19 -0.86
N TYR A 276 -12.67 -2.11 -1.76
CA TYR A 276 -12.09 -3.42 -1.48
C TYR A 276 -10.75 -3.63 -2.20
N SER A 277 -10.06 -4.71 -1.86
CA SER A 277 -8.68 -4.97 -2.30
C SER A 277 -8.62 -5.99 -3.43
N SER A 278 -7.68 -5.80 -4.35
CA SER A 278 -7.39 -6.73 -5.43
C SER A 278 -5.96 -6.53 -5.94
N GLN A 279 -5.36 -7.60 -6.45
CA GLN A 279 -4.08 -7.60 -7.16
C GLN A 279 -4.28 -7.89 -8.66
N ALA A 280 -5.42 -7.46 -9.23
CA ALA A 280 -5.82 -7.80 -10.60
C ALA A 280 -5.25 -6.86 -11.68
N ASP A 281 -4.59 -5.76 -11.33
CA ASP A 281 -4.08 -4.79 -12.33
C ASP A 281 -2.61 -5.02 -12.70
N LEU A 282 -2.01 -6.16 -12.32
CA LEU A 282 -0.61 -6.45 -12.66
C LEU A 282 -0.38 -6.44 -14.18
N ASN A 283 -1.23 -7.12 -14.94
CA ASN A 283 -1.11 -7.14 -16.41
C ASN A 283 -1.31 -5.74 -17.00
N LEU A 284 -2.22 -4.94 -16.44
CA LEU A 284 -2.43 -3.56 -16.85
C LEU A 284 -1.17 -2.72 -16.62
N ALA A 285 -0.55 -2.82 -15.43
CA ALA A 285 0.72 -2.15 -15.15
C ALA A 285 1.85 -2.59 -16.09
N LEU A 286 1.91 -3.88 -16.43
CA LEU A 286 2.97 -4.44 -17.26
C LEU A 286 2.83 -4.11 -18.75
N ARG A 287 1.58 -4.01 -19.25
CA ARG A 287 1.26 -4.06 -20.68
C ARG A 287 0.33 -2.94 -21.18
N GLY A 288 -0.22 -2.10 -20.30
CA GLY A 288 -1.03 -0.95 -20.71
C GLY A 288 -0.25 0.03 -21.60
N GLY A 289 -0.99 0.72 -22.47
CA GLY A 289 -0.44 1.54 -23.56
C GLY A 289 -0.10 0.73 -24.82
N HIS A 290 -0.32 1.30 -25.99
CA HIS A 290 -0.01 0.66 -27.27
C HIS A 290 1.47 0.86 -27.64
N GLY A 291 2.01 -0.09 -28.42
CA GLY A 291 3.43 -0.11 -28.79
C GLY A 291 4.36 -0.67 -27.70
N GLU A 292 5.65 -0.72 -28.00
CA GLU A 292 6.68 -1.27 -27.12
C GLU A 292 7.57 -0.15 -26.58
N PHE A 293 7.56 0.03 -25.25
CA PHE A 293 8.39 1.04 -24.61
C PHE A 293 8.85 0.64 -23.20
N PRO A 294 9.99 1.18 -22.74
CA PRO A 294 10.57 0.86 -21.44
C PRO A 294 9.67 1.33 -20.30
N ARG A 295 9.47 0.46 -19.31
CA ARG A 295 8.83 0.82 -18.04
C ARG A 295 9.34 -0.04 -16.90
N VAL A 296 9.36 0.54 -15.70
CA VAL A 296 9.64 -0.15 -14.44
C VAL A 296 8.34 -0.33 -13.67
N VAL A 297 8.12 -1.50 -13.09
CA VAL A 297 6.98 -1.77 -12.21
C VAL A 297 7.50 -2.36 -10.91
N VAL A 298 7.34 -1.62 -9.82
CA VAL A 298 7.67 -2.04 -8.45
C VAL A 298 6.40 -2.27 -7.65
N ALA A 299 6.41 -3.26 -6.75
CA ALA A 299 5.28 -3.55 -5.87
C ALA A 299 5.70 -3.75 -4.41
N PRO A 300 5.60 -2.70 -3.58
CA PRO A 300 5.89 -2.79 -2.15
C PRO A 300 4.86 -3.67 -1.42
N GLY A 301 5.27 -4.35 -0.35
CA GLY A 301 4.38 -5.19 0.45
C GLY A 301 4.02 -4.64 1.84
N ASP A 302 4.68 -3.57 2.27
CA ASP A 302 4.39 -2.85 3.51
C ASP A 302 4.75 -1.35 3.37
N PRO A 303 4.36 -0.47 4.32
CA PRO A 303 4.65 0.95 4.21
C PRO A 303 6.14 1.29 4.16
N LEU A 304 7.01 0.47 4.75
CA LEU A 304 8.44 0.74 4.70
C LEU A 304 8.98 0.54 3.28
N GLU A 305 8.55 -0.53 2.62
CA GLU A 305 8.83 -0.77 1.20
C GLU A 305 8.15 0.26 0.31
N CYS A 306 6.98 0.80 0.66
CA CYS A 306 6.38 1.92 -0.08
C CYS A 306 7.32 3.13 -0.13
N ILE A 307 7.95 3.50 0.98
CA ILE A 307 8.93 4.61 0.98
C ILE A 307 10.11 4.28 0.06
N GLU A 308 10.72 3.12 0.26
CA GLU A 308 11.94 2.71 -0.44
C GLU A 308 11.71 2.55 -1.96
N LYS A 309 10.62 1.89 -2.36
CA LYS A 309 10.28 1.66 -3.78
C LYS A 309 9.76 2.91 -4.47
N THR A 310 9.15 3.85 -3.74
CA THR A 310 8.87 5.18 -4.30
C THR A 310 10.17 5.92 -4.59
N ASN A 311 11.14 5.91 -3.67
CA ASN A 311 12.43 6.55 -3.91
C ASN A 311 13.16 5.97 -5.13
N GLU A 312 13.17 4.63 -5.25
CA GLU A 312 13.76 3.93 -6.38
C GLU A 312 13.01 4.25 -7.70
N ALA A 313 11.68 4.30 -7.68
CA ALA A 313 10.86 4.65 -8.84
C ALA A 313 11.15 6.06 -9.37
N PHE A 314 11.27 7.06 -8.48
CA PHE A 314 11.70 8.41 -8.84
C PHE A 314 13.11 8.41 -9.44
N TYR A 315 14.06 7.72 -8.79
CA TYR A 315 15.44 7.64 -9.28
C TYR A 315 15.51 7.05 -10.70
N LEU A 316 14.83 5.93 -10.94
CA LEU A 316 14.83 5.24 -12.24
C LEU A 316 14.13 6.06 -13.32
N SER A 317 12.96 6.65 -13.00
CA SER A 317 12.21 7.50 -13.93
C SER A 317 13.06 8.68 -14.39
N GLU A 318 13.65 9.41 -13.44
CA GLU A 318 14.44 10.60 -13.70
C GLU A 318 15.80 10.31 -14.35
N LYS A 319 16.43 9.17 -14.05
CA LYS A 319 17.73 8.80 -14.62
C LYS A 319 17.64 8.38 -16.08
N PHE A 320 16.57 7.69 -16.45
CA PHE A 320 16.42 7.09 -17.78
C PHE A 320 15.36 7.76 -18.64
N ASN A 321 14.67 8.77 -18.12
CA ASN A 321 13.48 9.37 -18.72
C ASN A 321 12.48 8.28 -19.16
N SER A 322 11.96 7.57 -18.16
CA SER A 322 11.13 6.38 -18.37
C SER A 322 9.93 6.37 -17.44
N LEU A 323 8.93 5.54 -17.75
CA LEU A 323 7.78 5.31 -16.90
C LEU A 323 8.16 4.41 -15.73
N SER A 324 7.92 4.88 -14.51
CA SER A 324 7.97 4.05 -13.29
C SER A 324 6.58 3.93 -12.67
N ILE A 325 6.11 2.70 -12.48
CA ILE A 325 4.82 2.41 -11.86
C ILE A 325 5.06 1.79 -10.49
N ILE A 326 4.43 2.37 -9.47
CA ILE A 326 4.36 1.82 -8.11
C ILE A 326 2.99 1.15 -8.00
N LEU A 327 2.99 -0.18 -8.10
CA LEU A 327 1.79 -1.00 -8.04
C LEU A 327 1.50 -1.41 -6.60
N SER A 328 0.34 -0.99 -6.10
CA SER A 328 -0.15 -1.27 -4.75
C SER A 328 -1.59 -1.76 -4.83
N ASP A 329 -2.25 -1.93 -3.69
CA ASP A 329 -3.66 -2.26 -3.59
C ASP A 329 -4.31 -1.53 -2.41
N LYS A 330 -5.64 -1.56 -2.36
CA LYS A 330 -6.43 -0.92 -1.29
C LYS A 330 -6.02 -1.37 0.10
N HIS A 331 -5.67 -2.65 0.28
CA HIS A 331 -5.31 -3.18 1.59
C HIS A 331 -4.07 -2.48 2.13
N LEU A 332 -3.01 -2.39 1.33
CA LEU A 332 -1.79 -1.68 1.70
C LEU A 332 -1.99 -0.17 1.79
N ALA A 333 -2.76 0.42 0.86
CA ALA A 333 -2.99 1.86 0.80
C ALA A 333 -3.63 2.40 2.08
N GLU A 334 -4.61 1.69 2.66
CA GLU A 334 -5.44 2.21 3.75
C GLU A 334 -5.29 1.52 5.11
N SER A 335 -4.76 0.30 5.17
CA SER A 335 -4.51 -0.36 6.46
C SER A 335 -3.32 0.30 7.16
N TRP A 336 -3.34 0.31 8.49
CA TRP A 336 -2.24 0.86 9.27
C TRP A 336 -1.30 -0.26 9.67
N PHE A 337 -0.01 -0.12 9.37
CA PHE A 337 1.00 -1.10 9.72
C PHE A 337 2.01 -0.46 10.65
N SER A 338 2.44 -1.22 11.66
CA SER A 338 3.53 -0.81 12.53
C SER A 338 4.85 -1.48 12.15
N PHE A 339 5.93 -0.71 12.23
CA PHE A 339 7.28 -1.20 11.99
C PHE A 339 8.28 -0.38 12.80
N ASN A 340 9.48 -0.91 12.98
CA ASN A 340 10.54 -0.30 13.78
C ASN A 340 11.88 -0.14 13.02
N ARG A 341 11.89 -0.43 11.72
CA ARG A 341 13.05 -0.22 10.84
C ARG A 341 12.94 1.14 10.16
N LYS A 342 14.04 1.89 10.12
CA LYS A 342 14.11 3.16 9.37
C LYS A 342 14.22 2.87 7.87
N PRO A 343 13.57 3.67 7.00
CA PRO A 343 13.73 3.53 5.54
C PRO A 343 15.15 3.86 5.12
N THR A 344 15.58 3.30 4.00
CA THR A 344 16.78 3.78 3.30
C THR A 344 16.61 5.23 2.87
N LYS A 345 17.73 5.96 2.81
CA LYS A 345 17.72 7.35 2.35
C LYS A 345 17.37 7.39 0.86
N ALA A 346 16.61 8.42 0.46
CA ALA A 346 16.35 8.66 -0.96
C ALA A 346 17.65 8.93 -1.72
N LEU A 347 17.69 8.45 -2.96
CA LEU A 347 18.82 8.63 -3.85
C LEU A 347 18.78 10.05 -4.41
N LYS A 348 19.86 10.81 -4.20
CA LYS A 348 20.00 12.14 -4.81
C LYS A 348 20.49 11.99 -6.23
N LEU A 349 19.71 12.50 -7.19
CA LEU A 349 20.08 12.56 -8.59
C LEU A 349 20.08 14.02 -9.04
N LYS A 350 21.22 14.49 -9.57
CA LYS A 350 21.30 15.75 -10.32
C LYS A 350 20.84 15.44 -11.74
N VAL A 351 19.57 15.72 -12.01
CA VAL A 351 18.98 15.53 -13.34
C VAL A 351 19.24 16.79 -14.14
N SER A 352 19.94 16.66 -15.26
CA SER A 352 20.05 17.72 -16.27
C SER A 352 19.20 17.31 -17.46
N ARG A 353 18.17 18.09 -17.75
CA ARG A 353 17.31 17.94 -18.92
C ARG A 353 17.23 19.27 -19.65
N LYS A 354 17.14 19.19 -20.97
CA LYS A 354 16.77 20.33 -21.79
C LYS A 354 15.32 20.66 -21.49
N ILE A 355 15.04 21.91 -21.14
CA ILE A 355 13.69 22.36 -20.81
C ILE A 355 13.34 23.60 -21.64
N PRO A 356 12.05 23.77 -21.98
CA PRO A 356 11.55 25.00 -22.58
C PRO A 356 11.97 26.25 -21.79
N GLY A 357 12.25 27.34 -22.52
CA GLY A 357 12.74 28.60 -21.93
C GLY A 357 14.24 28.64 -21.66
N LYS A 358 14.95 27.50 -21.72
CA LYS A 358 16.43 27.43 -21.70
C LYS A 358 17.01 26.99 -23.02
N GLU A 359 16.37 26.03 -23.68
CA GLU A 359 16.75 25.50 -24.99
C GLU A 359 15.51 25.23 -25.84
N ILE A 360 15.70 25.05 -27.15
CA ILE A 360 14.65 24.52 -28.04
C ILE A 360 14.55 23.01 -27.79
N VAL A 361 13.37 22.57 -27.34
CA VAL A 361 13.08 21.16 -27.05
C VAL A 361 11.80 20.77 -27.78
N LYS A 362 11.81 19.60 -28.43
CA LYS A 362 10.64 19.00 -29.06
C LYS A 362 10.40 17.63 -28.45
N ALA A 363 9.15 17.34 -28.14
CA ALA A 363 8.66 16.03 -27.75
C ALA A 363 7.45 15.71 -28.63
N SER A 364 7.35 14.48 -29.12
CA SER A 364 6.30 14.07 -30.06
C SER A 364 5.78 12.68 -29.72
N SER A 365 4.50 12.45 -29.98
CA SER A 365 3.89 11.10 -30.02
C SER A 365 4.16 10.36 -31.33
N TYR A 366 4.69 11.04 -32.36
CA TYR A 366 5.10 10.43 -33.62
C TYR A 366 6.51 9.83 -33.51
N GLU A 367 6.87 8.95 -34.45
CA GLU A 367 8.28 8.58 -34.61
C GLU A 367 9.09 9.81 -35.02
N HIS A 368 10.30 9.96 -34.47
CA HIS A 368 11.06 11.19 -34.63
C HIS A 368 12.58 11.01 -34.67
N ASP A 369 13.23 11.95 -35.34
CA ASP A 369 14.69 12.01 -35.43
C ASP A 369 15.36 12.46 -34.10
N GLY A 370 16.69 12.62 -34.10
CA GLY A 370 17.43 13.08 -32.91
C GLY A 370 17.14 14.52 -32.48
N LYS A 371 16.41 15.29 -33.29
CA LYS A 371 16.00 16.67 -33.02
C LYS A 371 14.52 16.75 -32.59
N GLY A 372 13.81 15.62 -32.58
CA GLY A 372 12.38 15.55 -32.28
C GLY A 372 11.47 15.97 -33.43
N ASN A 373 11.97 16.02 -34.68
CA ASN A 373 11.13 16.20 -35.87
C ASN A 373 10.51 14.87 -36.27
N THR A 374 9.24 14.90 -36.67
CA THR A 374 8.51 13.71 -37.10
C THR A 374 9.14 13.07 -38.33
N THR A 375 9.10 11.74 -38.40
CA THR A 375 9.68 10.98 -39.50
C THR A 375 8.89 9.70 -39.77
N GLU A 376 8.89 9.27 -41.02
CA GLU A 376 8.37 7.98 -41.50
C GLU A 376 9.48 7.15 -42.16
N ASP A 377 10.71 7.64 -42.10
CA ASP A 377 11.86 6.95 -42.66
C ASP A 377 12.09 5.62 -41.94
N ALA A 378 12.20 4.55 -42.73
CA ALA A 378 12.27 3.19 -42.19
C ALA A 378 13.54 2.96 -41.37
N GLU A 379 14.69 3.50 -41.80
CA GLU A 379 15.96 3.32 -41.10
C GLU A 379 15.99 4.05 -39.77
N ILE A 380 15.50 5.30 -39.75
CA ILE A 380 15.36 6.07 -38.52
C ILE A 380 14.39 5.38 -37.57
N THR A 381 13.25 4.88 -38.06
CA THR A 381 12.26 4.14 -37.26
C THR A 381 12.88 2.91 -36.59
N VAL A 382 13.60 2.07 -37.34
CA VAL A 382 14.29 0.90 -36.80
C VAL A 382 15.33 1.30 -35.75
N ARG A 383 16.13 2.34 -36.03
CA ARG A 383 17.16 2.83 -35.12
C ARG A 383 16.55 3.33 -33.81
N LYS A 384 15.47 4.12 -33.88
CA LYS A 384 14.80 4.69 -32.70
C LYS A 384 14.12 3.63 -31.83
N ALA A 385 13.47 2.64 -32.45
CA ALA A 385 12.96 1.49 -31.73
C ALA A 385 14.08 0.73 -30.99
N ARG A 386 15.24 0.52 -31.63
CA ARG A 386 16.41 -0.12 -30.99
C ARG A 386 17.01 0.73 -29.86
N GLU A 387 17.04 2.06 -29.99
CA GLU A 387 17.48 2.97 -28.92
C GLU A 387 16.60 2.81 -27.66
N ARG A 388 15.27 2.74 -27.83
CA ARG A 388 14.32 2.48 -26.73
C ARG A 388 14.54 1.10 -26.11
N LEU A 389 14.79 0.06 -26.90
CA LEU A 389 15.11 -1.28 -26.40
C LEU A 389 16.43 -1.28 -25.60
N LEU A 390 17.50 -0.67 -26.12
CA LEU A 390 18.78 -0.56 -25.43
C LEU A 390 18.66 0.23 -24.12
N LYS A 391 17.80 1.24 -24.07
CA LYS A 391 17.46 1.93 -22.81
C LYS A 391 16.86 0.96 -21.80
N TYR A 392 15.92 0.09 -22.21
CA TYR A 392 15.33 -0.90 -21.30
C TYR A 392 16.38 -1.85 -20.73
N GLU A 393 17.35 -2.30 -21.52
CA GLU A 393 18.45 -3.15 -21.03
C GLU A 393 19.33 -2.41 -20.00
N LYS A 394 19.60 -1.12 -20.22
CA LYS A 394 20.31 -0.27 -19.24
C LYS A 394 19.51 -0.11 -17.94
N ILE A 395 18.19 0.07 -18.03
CA ILE A 395 17.29 0.11 -16.88
C ILE A 395 17.36 -1.21 -16.13
N LYS A 396 17.29 -2.36 -16.82
CA LYS A 396 17.38 -3.69 -16.21
C LYS A 396 18.66 -3.85 -15.41
N LYS A 397 19.80 -3.51 -16.01
CA LYS A 397 21.09 -3.56 -15.32
C LYS A 397 21.17 -2.61 -14.12
N GLU A 398 20.52 -1.44 -14.19
CA GLU A 398 20.47 -0.53 -13.04
C GLU A 398 19.61 -1.08 -11.90
N CYS A 399 18.48 -1.73 -12.22
CA CYS A 399 17.58 -2.33 -11.23
C CYS A 399 18.29 -3.41 -10.38
N GLU A 400 19.30 -4.09 -10.92
CA GLU A 400 20.10 -5.09 -10.19
C GLU A 400 20.88 -4.51 -9.00
N LYS A 401 21.07 -3.19 -8.94
CA LYS A 401 21.66 -2.51 -7.77
C LYS A 401 20.68 -2.41 -6.60
N PHE A 402 19.39 -2.64 -6.85
CA PHE A 402 18.34 -2.57 -5.85
C PHE A 402 17.88 -3.97 -5.44
N GLU A 403 17.21 -4.02 -4.29
CA GLU A 403 16.58 -5.24 -3.82
C GLU A 403 15.33 -5.53 -4.68
N MET A 404 15.50 -6.34 -5.73
CA MET A 404 14.44 -6.72 -6.67
C MET A 404 13.53 -7.84 -6.15
N ILE A 405 14.07 -8.70 -5.29
CA ILE A 405 13.33 -9.74 -4.55
C ILE A 405 13.76 -9.71 -3.09
N LYS A 406 12.92 -10.23 -2.19
CA LYS A 406 13.27 -10.44 -0.79
C LYS A 406 12.93 -11.86 -0.36
N ILE A 407 13.87 -12.52 0.32
CA ILE A 407 13.67 -13.86 0.88
C ILE A 407 13.38 -13.76 2.37
N HIS A 408 12.25 -14.33 2.77
CA HIS A 408 11.76 -14.41 4.15
C HIS A 408 11.56 -15.86 4.60
N GLY A 409 11.21 -16.05 5.87
CA GLY A 409 10.96 -17.36 6.46
C GLY A 409 12.24 -18.20 6.61
N LYS A 410 12.12 -19.53 6.49
CA LYS A 410 13.24 -20.46 6.62
C LYS A 410 14.02 -20.51 5.30
N LYS A 411 15.08 -19.70 5.18
CA LYS A 411 15.90 -19.53 3.96
C LYS A 411 16.42 -20.84 3.33
N LYS A 412 16.63 -21.88 4.13
CA LYS A 412 17.10 -23.21 3.67
C LYS A 412 15.97 -24.17 3.26
N SER A 413 14.71 -23.83 3.52
CA SER A 413 13.57 -24.70 3.19
C SER A 413 13.45 -24.92 1.68
N LYS A 414 12.97 -26.12 1.33
CA LYS A 414 12.67 -26.53 -0.05
C LYS A 414 11.21 -26.29 -0.43
N ASN A 415 10.37 -25.87 0.52
CA ASN A 415 9.00 -25.44 0.25
C ASN A 415 9.01 -23.93 0.01
N LEU A 416 8.81 -23.52 -1.24
CA LEU A 416 8.87 -22.13 -1.67
C LEU A 416 7.46 -21.57 -1.84
N ILE A 417 7.20 -20.44 -1.20
CA ILE A 417 6.08 -19.57 -1.53
C ILE A 417 6.60 -18.43 -2.39
N ILE A 418 5.89 -18.08 -3.46
CA ILE A 418 6.16 -16.90 -4.28
C ILE A 418 4.93 -16.00 -4.25
N SER A 419 5.15 -14.72 -3.99
CA SER A 419 4.09 -13.72 -3.98
C SER A 419 4.66 -12.31 -4.17
N TRP A 420 3.79 -11.30 -4.19
CA TRP A 420 4.12 -9.89 -4.34
C TRP A 420 3.08 -9.00 -3.62
N GLY A 421 3.41 -7.72 -3.46
CA GLY A 421 2.48 -6.71 -2.92
C GLY A 421 2.02 -7.00 -1.48
N SER A 422 0.81 -6.53 -1.15
CA SER A 422 0.28 -6.52 0.23
C SER A 422 0.12 -7.90 0.88
N THR A 423 0.07 -8.98 0.10
CA THR A 423 0.03 -10.35 0.62
C THR A 423 1.27 -10.71 1.45
N LYS A 424 2.37 -9.96 1.32
CA LYS A 424 3.61 -10.15 2.07
C LYS A 424 3.34 -10.36 3.56
N THR A 425 2.64 -9.43 4.20
CA THR A 425 2.52 -9.41 5.66
C THR A 425 1.67 -10.56 6.19
N VAL A 426 0.58 -10.88 5.51
CA VAL A 426 -0.27 -12.03 5.88
C VAL A 426 0.43 -13.37 5.63
N ILE A 427 1.25 -13.49 4.59
CA ILE A 427 2.08 -14.68 4.37
C ILE A 427 3.07 -14.86 5.52
N LEU A 428 3.78 -13.81 5.92
CA LEU A 428 4.73 -13.86 7.04
C LEU A 428 4.05 -14.30 8.35
N ASP A 429 2.87 -13.76 8.63
CA ASP A 429 2.09 -14.13 9.81
C ASP A 429 1.57 -15.58 9.72
N ALA A 430 1.16 -16.04 8.54
CA ALA A 430 0.60 -17.38 8.32
C ALA A 430 1.66 -18.50 8.37
N ILE A 431 2.87 -18.24 7.85
CA ILE A 431 3.96 -19.22 7.82
C ILE A 431 4.82 -19.24 9.07
N LYS A 432 4.48 -18.43 10.08
CA LYS A 432 5.19 -18.44 11.36
C LYS A 432 5.23 -19.88 11.88
N ASP A 433 6.45 -20.31 12.23
CA ASP A 433 6.79 -21.67 12.70
C ASP A 433 6.64 -22.81 11.66
N LEU A 434 6.19 -22.53 10.45
CA LEU A 434 6.13 -23.53 9.36
C LEU A 434 7.47 -23.63 8.61
N ASP A 435 7.72 -24.79 7.99
CA ASP A 435 8.90 -25.00 7.14
C ASP A 435 8.68 -24.49 5.71
N TYR A 436 8.67 -23.16 5.55
CA TYR A 436 8.57 -22.49 4.25
C TYR A 436 9.62 -21.40 4.09
N LYS A 437 10.15 -21.30 2.87
CA LYS A 437 10.85 -20.13 2.34
C LYS A 437 9.84 -19.28 1.59
N PHE A 438 9.84 -17.96 1.80
CA PHE A 438 8.99 -17.05 1.05
C PHE A 438 9.83 -16.10 0.20
N LEU A 439 9.65 -16.15 -1.12
CA LEU A 439 10.19 -15.20 -2.09
C LEU A 439 9.13 -14.15 -2.41
N GLN A 440 9.38 -12.93 -1.94
CA GLN A 440 8.61 -11.76 -2.30
C GLN A 440 9.24 -11.10 -3.54
N VAL A 441 8.45 -10.93 -4.61
CA VAL A 441 8.85 -10.17 -5.79
C VAL A 441 8.55 -8.69 -5.55
N LEU A 442 9.58 -7.84 -5.57
CA LEU A 442 9.45 -6.38 -5.41
C LEU A 442 9.48 -5.66 -6.76
N TYR A 443 10.18 -6.21 -7.75
CA TYR A 443 10.21 -5.72 -9.13
C TYR A 443 9.49 -6.70 -10.03
N LEU A 444 8.35 -6.26 -10.55
CA LEU A 444 7.50 -7.02 -11.47
C LEU A 444 7.95 -6.82 -12.93
N LYS A 445 8.55 -5.66 -13.21
CA LYS A 445 9.23 -5.36 -14.47
C LYS A 445 10.40 -4.41 -14.20
N PRO A 446 11.64 -4.76 -14.59
CA PRO A 446 12.08 -6.09 -15.03
C PRO A 446 11.96 -7.13 -13.91
N LEU A 447 11.66 -8.38 -14.27
CA LEU A 447 11.66 -9.50 -13.32
C LEU A 447 13.11 -9.97 -13.10
N SER A 448 13.50 -10.20 -11.85
CA SER A 448 14.85 -10.67 -11.50
C SER A 448 15.07 -12.14 -11.89
N ASP A 449 16.25 -12.46 -12.43
CA ASP A 449 16.65 -13.84 -12.75
C ASP A 449 16.76 -14.73 -11.50
N GLN A 450 16.97 -14.13 -10.32
CA GLN A 450 16.98 -14.82 -9.03
C GLN A 450 15.67 -15.57 -8.74
N VAL A 451 14.54 -15.13 -9.32
CA VAL A 451 13.26 -15.86 -9.22
C VAL A 451 13.41 -17.27 -9.79
N LYS A 452 14.00 -17.40 -11.00
CA LYS A 452 14.22 -18.69 -11.65
C LYS A 452 15.20 -19.55 -10.86
N GLU A 453 16.25 -18.94 -10.32
CA GLU A 453 17.26 -19.64 -9.50
C GLU A 453 16.66 -20.23 -8.23
N GLU A 454 15.85 -19.48 -7.49
CA GLU A 454 15.20 -19.98 -6.28
C GLU A 454 14.14 -21.03 -6.59
N MET A 455 13.41 -20.90 -7.70
CA MET A 455 12.45 -21.91 -8.17
C MET A 455 13.13 -23.25 -8.47
N LYS A 456 14.30 -23.25 -9.13
CA LYS A 456 15.07 -24.48 -9.41
C LYS A 456 15.54 -25.19 -8.14
N LYS A 457 15.78 -24.43 -7.06
CA LYS A 457 16.22 -24.98 -5.77
C LYS A 457 15.06 -25.58 -4.95
N ALA A 458 13.81 -25.28 -5.29
CA ALA A 458 12.63 -25.67 -4.53
C ALA A 458 12.10 -27.05 -4.96
N ARG A 459 11.59 -27.82 -3.99
CA ARG A 459 10.87 -29.07 -4.24
C ARG A 459 9.37 -28.82 -4.46
N LYS A 460 8.81 -27.87 -3.72
CA LYS A 460 7.40 -27.48 -3.76
C LYS A 460 7.35 -25.97 -3.98
N ILE A 461 6.50 -25.50 -4.89
CA ILE A 461 6.31 -24.07 -5.18
C ILE A 461 4.83 -23.74 -5.13
N ILE A 462 4.46 -22.85 -4.21
CA ILE A 462 3.09 -22.34 -4.04
C ILE A 462 3.08 -20.87 -4.46
N LEU A 463 2.18 -20.50 -5.35
CA LEU A 463 1.88 -19.11 -5.67
C LEU A 463 0.72 -18.63 -4.80
N ILE A 464 0.84 -17.45 -4.20
CA ILE A 464 -0.25 -16.81 -3.45
C ILE A 464 -0.53 -15.47 -4.12
N GLU A 465 -1.77 -15.18 -4.51
CA GLU A 465 -2.15 -13.90 -5.12
C GLU A 465 -3.60 -13.52 -4.82
N GLN A 466 -3.91 -12.22 -4.83
CA GLN A 466 -5.28 -11.72 -4.73
C GLN A 466 -5.89 -11.40 -6.10
N ASN A 467 -5.88 -12.36 -7.02
CA ASN A 467 -6.54 -12.24 -8.33
C ASN A 467 -6.96 -13.62 -8.86
N VAL A 468 -7.87 -13.63 -9.84
CA VAL A 468 -8.51 -14.84 -10.35
C VAL A 468 -7.55 -15.77 -11.08
N THR A 469 -6.52 -15.23 -11.74
CA THR A 469 -5.75 -15.98 -12.76
C THR A 469 -4.32 -16.32 -12.36
N GLY A 470 -3.84 -15.83 -11.22
CA GLY A 470 -2.44 -15.89 -10.80
C GLY A 470 -1.54 -15.16 -11.81
N GLN A 471 -1.72 -13.84 -11.93
CA GLN A 471 -1.06 -13.04 -12.96
C GLN A 471 0.47 -13.08 -12.83
N LEU A 472 1.03 -12.98 -11.61
CA LEU A 472 2.47 -13.11 -11.41
C LEU A 472 2.93 -14.51 -11.83
N GLY A 473 2.19 -15.55 -11.49
CA GLY A 473 2.49 -16.91 -11.93
C GLY A 473 2.55 -17.08 -13.46
N ARG A 474 1.75 -16.32 -14.21
CA ARG A 474 1.78 -16.29 -15.68
C ARG A 474 3.01 -15.52 -16.20
N VAL A 475 3.33 -14.38 -15.59
CA VAL A 475 4.54 -13.59 -15.91
C VAL A 475 5.82 -14.39 -15.63
N ILE A 476 5.89 -15.09 -14.50
CA ILE A 476 7.00 -15.98 -14.17
C ILE A 476 7.14 -17.08 -15.24
N ARG A 477 6.03 -17.71 -15.64
CA ARG A 477 6.08 -18.72 -16.71
C ARG A 477 6.59 -18.13 -18.02
N GLU A 478 6.11 -16.95 -18.40
CA GLU A 478 6.54 -16.23 -19.62
C GLU A 478 8.06 -16.00 -19.62
N LYS A 479 8.63 -15.55 -18.49
CA LYS A 479 10.06 -15.20 -18.41
C LYS A 479 10.99 -16.39 -18.13
N THR A 480 10.51 -17.41 -17.43
CA THR A 480 11.37 -18.49 -16.92
C THR A 480 11.15 -19.84 -17.60
N GLY A 481 9.99 -20.01 -18.25
CA GLY A 481 9.49 -21.30 -18.74
C GLY A 481 8.83 -22.18 -17.65
N ILE A 482 8.92 -21.81 -16.37
CA ILE A 482 8.48 -22.66 -15.26
C ILE A 482 7.03 -22.35 -14.87
N LYS A 483 6.14 -23.36 -14.94
CA LYS A 483 4.73 -23.23 -14.54
C LYS A 483 4.55 -23.56 -13.06
N ILE A 484 4.07 -22.58 -12.26
CA ILE A 484 3.64 -22.83 -10.88
C ILE A 484 2.21 -23.41 -10.90
N ARG A 485 2.09 -24.68 -10.50
CA ARG A 485 0.82 -25.44 -10.50
C ARG A 485 0.00 -25.21 -9.23
N GLN A 486 0.64 -25.21 -8.06
CA GLN A 486 -0.05 -25.00 -6.79
C GLN A 486 -0.27 -23.50 -6.58
N ARG A 487 -1.53 -23.08 -6.42
CA ARG A 487 -1.93 -21.68 -6.32
C ARG A 487 -2.99 -21.53 -5.24
N ILE A 488 -2.79 -20.57 -4.33
CA ILE A 488 -3.81 -20.08 -3.41
C ILE A 488 -4.22 -18.71 -3.92
N LEU A 489 -5.42 -18.62 -4.49
CA LEU A 489 -5.94 -17.40 -5.11
C LEU A 489 -7.17 -16.93 -4.35
N LYS A 490 -7.27 -15.62 -4.08
CA LYS A 490 -8.44 -15.00 -3.45
C LYS A 490 -8.90 -13.78 -4.24
N TYR A 491 -10.20 -13.64 -4.45
CA TYR A 491 -10.76 -12.64 -5.34
C TYR A 491 -12.16 -12.18 -4.92
N ASP A 492 -12.49 -12.30 -3.63
CA ASP A 492 -13.74 -11.83 -3.01
C ASP A 492 -13.68 -10.36 -2.54
N GLY A 493 -12.62 -9.64 -2.90
CA GLY A 493 -12.36 -8.27 -2.46
C GLY A 493 -11.79 -8.13 -1.04
N ARG A 494 -11.64 -9.21 -0.28
CA ARG A 494 -11.10 -9.19 1.08
C ARG A 494 -9.64 -9.65 1.11
N PRO A 495 -8.79 -9.02 1.97
CA PRO A 495 -7.48 -9.59 2.27
C PRO A 495 -7.65 -10.96 2.93
N PHE A 496 -6.67 -11.84 2.77
CA PHE A 496 -6.57 -13.06 3.58
C PHE A 496 -6.50 -12.71 5.07
N SER A 497 -7.13 -13.53 5.92
CA SER A 497 -6.71 -13.60 7.32
C SER A 497 -5.53 -14.57 7.45
N SER A 498 -4.68 -14.38 8.46
CA SER A 498 -3.47 -15.22 8.60
C SER A 498 -3.77 -16.67 8.96
N ASP A 499 -4.84 -16.94 9.71
CA ASP A 499 -5.33 -18.28 10.05
C ASP A 499 -6.03 -18.99 8.89
N GLU A 500 -6.81 -18.26 8.08
CA GLU A 500 -7.36 -18.75 6.81
C GLU A 500 -6.22 -19.18 5.88
N LEU A 501 -5.28 -18.27 5.61
CA LEU A 501 -4.16 -18.57 4.71
C LEU A 501 -3.28 -19.71 5.22
N ARG A 502 -3.04 -19.77 6.53
CA ARG A 502 -2.30 -20.88 7.15
C ARG A 502 -2.98 -22.22 6.89
N THR A 503 -4.31 -22.27 7.01
CA THR A 503 -5.10 -23.48 6.75
C THR A 503 -4.99 -23.90 5.28
N GLU A 504 -5.13 -22.95 4.35
CA GLU A 504 -4.95 -23.20 2.91
C GLU A 504 -3.54 -23.76 2.59
N ILE A 505 -2.49 -23.18 3.16
CA ILE A 505 -1.10 -23.64 2.97
C ILE A 505 -0.91 -25.08 3.46
N LEU A 506 -1.50 -25.43 4.60
CA LEU A 506 -1.41 -26.78 5.17
C LEU A 506 -2.23 -27.81 4.39
N ASN A 507 -3.35 -27.39 3.78
CA ASN A 507 -4.23 -28.25 2.99
C ASN A 507 -3.69 -28.58 1.58
N ILE A 508 -2.70 -27.83 1.08
CA ILE A 508 -2.04 -28.19 -0.18
C ILE A 508 -1.32 -29.54 0.00
N LYS A 509 -1.95 -30.60 -0.52
CA LYS A 509 -1.45 -31.98 -0.54
C LYS A 509 0.04 -32.00 -0.92
N LYS A 510 0.81 -32.78 -0.15
CA LYS A 510 2.27 -32.92 -0.29
C LYS A 510 2.67 -33.42 -1.66
#